data_AF-A0A7S4EWB0-F1
#
_entry.id   AF-A0A7S4EWB0-F1
#
_cell.length_a   1.000
_cell.length_b   1.000
_cell.length_c   1.000
_cell.angle_alpha   90.00
_cell.angle_beta   90.00
_cell.angle_gamma   90.00
#
_symmetry.space_group_name_H-M   'P 1'
#
loop_
_entity.id
_entity.type
_entity.pdbx_description
1 polymer ?
#
loop_
_entity_poly.entity_id
_entity_poly.type
_entity_poly.pdbx_seq_one_letter_code
_entity_poly.pdbx_strand_id
1 'polypeptide(L)'
;SVRSQSRLRRSMRDGGVTTWRRVRLLSVLLEITTGACVMQVELTPRTTSPSIYRSTGLTPVGLPNSEHASGACSSVLPSGAIAALEGKGYFVLPDFLTAAEARALAQDALACESAGLGRVARVGSVALGTHATKENVRRSTLVPLYPPPPTSVGCVETRMHLYDRARALCDILNKAALSFAPAPLERFQIELAYLAYPPGGYYRRHIDVPASRGGWLPRGRSQEDGGSFQQTELRRVVSFLIYLTEGWTEAAGGELRVYTPSDGAGDSNGDSATESYVDVPPLAGSLVCFRSDCVDHEVLTTNRHRQCVVGWLRAMRCHS
;
A
#
# COMPACT_ATOMS: atom_id res chain seq x y z
N SER A 1 -78.41 -20.34 8.17
CA SER A 1 -77.60 -20.64 9.37
C SER A 1 -76.83 -19.37 9.73
N VAL A 2 -77.47 -18.42 10.44
CA VAL A 2 -77.35 -18.19 11.90
C VAL A 2 -75.90 -17.77 12.27
N ARG A 3 -75.63 -16.45 12.30
CA ARG A 3 -75.38 -15.58 13.51
C ARG A 3 -74.00 -15.82 14.15
N SER A 4 -73.27 -14.87 14.72
CA SER A 4 -73.45 -13.44 15.02
C SER A 4 -72.13 -12.86 15.56
N GLN A 5 -72.03 -11.55 15.46
CA GLN A 5 -71.09 -10.59 16.07
C GLN A 5 -70.69 -10.86 17.53
N SER A 6 -69.52 -10.37 17.96
CA SER A 6 -69.47 -9.26 18.94
C SER A 6 -68.04 -8.80 19.28
N ARG A 7 -67.87 -7.47 19.28
CA ARG A 7 -66.79 -6.72 19.95
C ARG A 7 -66.92 -6.86 21.46
N LEU A 8 -65.80 -6.78 22.18
CA LEU A 8 -65.79 -6.22 23.54
C LEU A 8 -64.47 -5.48 23.82
N ARG A 9 -64.62 -4.19 24.13
CA ARG A 9 -63.62 -3.30 24.73
C ARG A 9 -63.56 -3.51 26.25
N ARG A 10 -62.38 -3.32 26.86
CA ARG A 10 -62.10 -2.82 28.23
C ARG A 10 -60.59 -2.47 28.24
N SER A 11 -60.06 -1.28 28.51
CA SER A 11 -60.32 -0.17 29.46
C SER A 11 -59.98 -0.45 30.93
N MET A 12 -58.76 -0.01 31.29
CA MET A 12 -58.30 0.74 32.49
C MET A 12 -58.21 0.14 33.91
N ARG A 13 -57.15 0.62 34.60
CA ARG A 13 -56.79 0.69 36.05
C ARG A 13 -56.02 -0.52 36.62
N ASP A 14 -55.01 -0.38 37.50
CA ASP A 14 -54.25 0.73 38.10
C ASP A 14 -53.04 0.13 38.86
N GLY A 15 -51.99 0.93 39.09
CA GLY A 15 -51.02 0.80 40.21
C GLY A 15 -49.87 -0.22 40.05
N GLY A 16 -48.60 0.10 40.29
CA GLY A 16 -47.99 1.32 40.79
C GLY A 16 -46.47 1.13 41.05
N VAL A 17 -45.79 2.27 41.07
CA VAL A 17 -44.49 2.58 41.72
C VAL A 17 -43.22 1.95 41.12
N THR A 18 -42.49 2.75 40.35
CA THR A 18 -41.02 2.81 40.51
C THR A 18 -40.52 4.24 40.35
N THR A 19 -39.69 4.61 41.31
CA THR A 19 -39.18 5.94 41.66
C THR A 19 -38.34 6.62 40.58
N TRP A 20 -38.61 7.91 40.34
CA TRP A 20 -37.73 8.80 39.59
C TRP A 20 -36.58 9.28 40.48
N ARG A 21 -35.35 8.82 40.21
CA ARG A 21 -34.15 9.43 40.78
C ARG A 21 -33.74 10.63 39.93
N ARG A 22 -33.92 11.83 40.49
CA ARG A 22 -33.27 13.07 40.04
C ARG A 22 -31.75 12.90 40.16
N VAL A 23 -31.03 12.95 39.04
CA VAL A 23 -29.58 13.16 39.07
C VAL A 23 -29.36 14.67 39.09
N ARG A 24 -28.79 15.16 40.19
CA ARG A 24 -28.35 16.56 40.35
C ARG A 24 -27.12 16.78 39.46
N LEU A 25 -27.16 17.79 38.59
CA LEU A 25 -25.95 18.42 38.07
C LEU A 25 -25.23 19.08 39.26
N LEU A 26 -24.00 18.64 39.54
CA LEU A 26 -23.06 19.38 40.36
C LEU A 26 -22.08 20.08 39.41
N SER A 27 -22.23 21.40 39.32
CA SER A 27 -21.26 22.30 38.75
C SER A 27 -20.01 22.30 39.65
N VAL A 28 -18.86 21.93 39.09
CA VAL A 28 -17.55 22.14 39.74
C VAL A 28 -16.83 23.22 38.95
N LEU A 29 -16.82 24.42 39.51
CA LEU A 29 -15.86 25.48 39.23
C LEU A 29 -14.55 25.10 39.94
N LEU A 30 -13.44 25.04 39.21
CA LEU A 30 -12.12 25.11 39.82
C LEU A 30 -11.20 26.01 38.99
N GLU A 31 -10.41 26.77 39.74
CA GLU A 31 -9.83 28.07 39.42
C GLU A 31 -8.64 28.01 38.46
N ILE A 32 -8.48 29.08 37.70
CA ILE A 32 -7.32 29.39 36.87
C ILE A 32 -6.24 29.96 37.78
N THR A 33 -5.15 29.22 37.99
CA THR A 33 -3.88 29.77 38.46
C THR A 33 -2.86 29.73 37.32
N THR A 34 -2.47 30.91 36.87
CA THR A 34 -1.39 31.19 35.92
C THR A 34 -0.03 30.85 36.54
N GLY A 35 0.65 29.86 35.97
CA GLY A 35 2.06 29.56 36.24
C GLY A 35 2.81 29.50 34.92
N ALA A 36 3.44 30.61 34.53
CA ALA A 36 4.32 30.66 33.37
C ALA A 36 5.63 29.92 33.69
N CYS A 37 5.79 28.71 33.16
CA CYS A 37 7.08 28.03 33.09
C CYS A 37 7.67 28.31 31.69
N VAL A 38 8.60 29.26 31.62
CA VAL A 38 9.41 29.50 30.42
C VAL A 38 10.47 28.41 30.37
N MET A 39 10.20 27.33 29.62
CA MET A 39 11.25 26.41 29.19
C MET A 39 11.93 27.03 27.97
N GLN A 40 13.11 27.61 28.17
CA GLN A 40 14.02 27.95 27.08
C GLN A 40 14.43 26.65 26.36
N VAL A 41 13.87 26.43 25.17
CA VAL A 41 14.38 25.45 24.23
C VAL A 41 15.52 26.14 23.48
N GLU A 42 16.77 25.83 23.85
CA GLU A 42 17.93 26.16 23.03
C GLU A 42 17.84 25.40 21.70
N LEU A 43 17.54 26.13 20.63
CA LEU A 43 17.62 25.63 19.27
C LEU A 43 19.09 25.59 18.86
N THR A 44 19.77 24.46 19.12
CA THR A 44 21.03 24.17 18.44
C THR A 44 20.73 23.84 16.97
N PRO A 45 21.39 24.47 15.98
CA PRO A 45 21.18 24.15 14.58
C PRO A 45 21.62 22.69 14.32
N ARG A 46 20.68 21.82 13.95
CA ARG A 46 21.01 20.46 13.51
C ARG A 46 21.74 20.54 12.17
N THR A 47 22.98 20.12 12.22
CA THR A 47 23.80 19.68 11.09
C THR A 47 23.02 18.79 10.14
N THR A 48 23.21 19.03 8.85
CA THR A 48 22.73 18.28 7.67
C THR A 48 22.54 16.78 7.94
N SER A 49 21.31 16.28 7.75
CA SER A 49 20.98 14.85 7.79
C SER A 49 21.78 14.08 6.72
N PRO A 50 22.46 12.97 7.07
CA PRO A 50 23.04 12.07 6.07
C PRO A 50 21.91 11.40 5.27
N SER A 51 22.15 11.19 3.97
CA SER A 51 21.21 10.47 3.07
C SER A 51 20.87 9.10 3.65
N ILE A 52 19.59 8.89 3.99
CA ILE A 52 19.05 7.61 4.49
C ILE A 52 19.01 6.50 3.42
N TYR A 53 19.38 6.82 2.18
CA TYR A 53 19.44 5.88 1.06
C TYR A 53 20.88 5.42 0.85
N ARG A 54 21.10 4.10 0.75
CA ARG A 54 22.38 3.53 0.30
C ARG A 54 22.37 3.37 -1.21
N SER A 55 23.39 3.88 -1.90
CA SER A 55 23.56 3.70 -3.35
C SER A 55 25.02 3.44 -3.71
N THR A 56 25.24 2.72 -4.82
CA THR A 56 26.58 2.36 -5.32
C THR A 56 27.04 3.18 -6.54
N GLY A 57 26.27 4.17 -7.00
CA GLY A 57 26.65 4.90 -8.21
C GLY A 57 25.89 6.19 -8.58
N LEU A 58 24.83 6.60 -7.88
CA LEU A 58 24.12 7.86 -8.16
C LEU A 58 23.51 8.42 -6.86
N THR A 59 23.60 9.73 -6.66
CA THR A 59 22.85 10.42 -5.59
C THR A 59 21.36 10.45 -5.95
N PRO A 60 20.43 10.16 -5.00
CA PRO A 60 19.00 10.29 -5.25
C PRO A 60 18.65 11.75 -5.56
N VAL A 61 18.44 12.08 -6.82
CA VAL A 61 17.85 13.38 -7.21
C VAL A 61 16.33 13.26 -7.14
N GLY A 62 15.73 14.05 -6.24
CA GLY A 62 14.29 14.08 -5.95
C GLY A 62 13.90 14.47 -4.52
N LEU A 63 14.83 14.98 -3.69
CA LEU A 63 14.51 15.44 -2.34
C LEU A 63 13.97 16.87 -2.37
N PRO A 64 12.72 17.14 -1.96
CA PRO A 64 12.30 18.50 -1.65
C PRO A 64 13.02 19.00 -0.39
N ASN A 65 13.33 20.29 -0.35
CA ASN A 65 13.75 20.97 0.88
C ASN A 65 12.73 20.71 1.99
N SER A 66 13.19 20.35 3.18
CA SER A 66 12.33 20.13 4.34
C SER A 66 11.75 21.45 4.82
N GLU A 67 10.59 21.84 4.31
CA GLU A 67 9.71 22.75 5.01
C GLU A 67 8.75 21.93 5.86
N HIS A 68 8.88 22.07 7.17
CA HIS A 68 7.94 21.51 8.14
C HIS A 68 6.55 22.11 7.89
N ALA A 69 5.70 21.36 7.18
CA ALA A 69 4.26 21.61 7.14
C ALA A 69 3.54 20.54 7.96
N SER A 70 3.15 20.91 9.17
CA SER A 70 2.15 20.16 9.93
C SER A 70 0.83 20.15 9.17
N GLY A 71 0.41 18.97 8.73
CA GLY A 71 -0.98 18.68 8.36
C GLY A 71 -1.40 19.03 6.93
N ALA A 72 -1.19 18.11 5.99
CA ALA A 72 -2.13 17.77 4.92
C ALA A 72 -1.56 16.62 4.05
N CYS A 73 -2.45 15.73 3.60
CA CYS A 73 -2.22 14.80 2.50
C CYS A 73 -1.90 15.59 1.23
N SER A 74 -0.71 15.42 0.64
CA SER A 74 -0.47 16.00 -0.69
C SER A 74 -1.24 15.17 -1.72
N SER A 75 -2.35 15.71 -2.22
CA SER A 75 -3.06 15.22 -3.41
C SER A 75 -2.26 15.41 -4.71
N VAL A 76 -1.00 15.80 -4.59
CA VAL A 76 -0.11 16.19 -5.67
C VAL A 76 1.21 15.43 -5.49
N LEU A 77 1.67 14.79 -6.57
CA LEU A 77 3.00 14.19 -6.59
C LEU A 77 4.06 15.30 -6.55
N PRO A 78 5.22 15.07 -5.91
CA PRO A 78 6.27 16.09 -5.86
C PRO A 78 6.73 16.46 -7.27
N SER A 79 7.22 17.69 -7.43
CA SER A 79 7.79 18.16 -8.69
C SER A 79 8.87 17.19 -9.18
N GLY A 80 8.74 16.72 -10.42
CA GLY A 80 9.67 15.76 -11.01
C GLY A 80 9.33 14.28 -10.79
N ALA A 81 8.30 13.92 -10.01
CA ALA A 81 7.91 12.51 -9.81
C ALA A 81 7.58 11.79 -11.13
N ILE A 82 6.81 12.45 -12.01
CA ILE A 82 6.49 11.90 -13.34
C ILE A 82 7.76 11.76 -14.18
N ALA A 83 8.62 12.78 -14.21
CA ALA A 83 9.89 12.73 -14.94
C ALA A 83 10.82 11.62 -14.41
N ALA A 84 10.84 11.38 -13.10
CA ALA A 84 11.59 10.29 -12.49
C ALA A 84 10.98 8.92 -12.85
N LEU A 85 9.66 8.79 -12.86
CA LEU A 85 8.99 7.55 -13.29
C LEU A 85 9.25 7.24 -14.77
N GLU A 86 9.24 8.25 -15.64
CA GLU A 86 9.53 8.13 -17.07
C GLU A 86 11.01 7.81 -17.33
N GLY A 87 11.91 8.57 -16.72
CA GLY A 87 13.35 8.49 -16.98
C GLY A 87 14.04 7.36 -16.20
N LYS A 88 13.93 7.38 -14.86
CA LYS A 88 14.59 6.40 -13.97
C LYS A 88 13.76 5.14 -13.75
N GLY A 89 12.48 5.16 -14.09
CA GLY A 89 11.57 4.05 -13.88
C GLY A 89 10.93 4.00 -12.50
N TYR A 90 11.32 4.85 -11.55
CA TYR A 90 10.73 4.86 -10.20
C TYR A 90 10.84 6.22 -9.49
N PHE A 91 10.04 6.41 -8.45
CA PHE A 91 10.19 7.46 -7.46
C PHE A 91 9.79 6.99 -6.06
N VAL A 92 10.27 7.69 -5.04
CA VAL A 92 9.87 7.52 -3.64
C VAL A 92 9.22 8.82 -3.17
N LEU A 93 8.07 8.70 -2.50
CA LEU A 93 7.33 9.80 -1.91
C LEU A 93 7.17 9.55 -0.41
N PRO A 94 7.96 10.23 0.43
CA PRO A 94 7.73 10.27 1.88
C PRO A 94 6.37 10.87 2.21
N ASP A 95 5.85 10.54 3.40
CA ASP A 95 4.62 11.13 3.95
C ASP A 95 3.39 11.02 3.02
N PHE A 96 3.35 9.98 2.18
CA PHE A 96 2.18 9.68 1.35
C PHE A 96 0.98 9.43 2.26
N LEU A 97 1.15 8.63 3.32
CA LEU A 97 0.17 8.51 4.40
C LEU A 97 0.61 9.36 5.59
N THR A 98 -0.36 9.91 6.32
CA THR A 98 -0.11 10.39 7.69
C THR A 98 0.28 9.22 8.60
N ALA A 99 0.97 9.51 9.71
CA ALA A 99 1.30 8.50 10.71
C ALA A 99 0.05 7.77 11.26
N ALA A 100 -1.08 8.47 11.39
CA ALA A 100 -2.33 7.88 11.85
C ALA A 100 -2.91 6.88 10.83
N GLU A 101 -2.91 7.23 9.54
CA GLU A 101 -3.37 6.34 8.47
C GLU A 101 -2.46 5.12 8.30
N ALA A 102 -1.14 5.31 8.34
CA ALA A 102 -0.17 4.22 8.28
C ALA A 102 -0.38 3.24 9.44
N ARG A 103 -0.59 3.74 10.66
CA ARG A 103 -0.88 2.91 11.83
C ARG A 103 -2.21 2.18 11.73
N ALA A 104 -3.27 2.84 11.27
CA ALA A 104 -4.57 2.20 11.07
C ALA A 104 -4.49 1.04 10.06
N LEU A 105 -3.78 1.24 8.95
CA LEU A 105 -3.54 0.18 7.96
C LEU A 105 -2.66 -0.95 8.50
N ALA A 106 -1.63 -0.64 9.30
CA ALA A 106 -0.79 -1.66 9.94
C ALA A 106 -1.61 -2.54 10.90
N GLN A 107 -2.47 -1.93 11.72
CA GLN A 107 -3.39 -2.63 12.62
C GLN A 107 -4.40 -3.48 11.86
N ASP A 108 -4.94 -2.96 10.76
CA ASP A 108 -5.86 -3.69 9.90
C ASP A 108 -5.20 -4.91 9.24
N ALA A 109 -3.97 -4.76 8.77
CA ALA A 109 -3.16 -5.85 8.21
C ALA A 109 -2.87 -6.92 9.26
N LEU A 110 -2.49 -6.51 10.48
CA LEU A 110 -2.23 -7.42 11.60
C LEU A 110 -3.50 -8.17 12.01
N ALA A 111 -4.66 -7.52 12.02
CA ALA A 111 -5.93 -8.18 12.30
C ALA A 111 -6.25 -9.26 11.26
N CYS A 112 -6.04 -8.97 9.97
CA CYS A 112 -6.20 -9.96 8.91
C CYS A 112 -5.26 -11.16 9.07
N GLU A 113 -3.99 -10.90 9.38
CA GLU A 113 -2.99 -11.94 9.59
C GLU A 113 -3.31 -12.80 10.81
N SER A 114 -3.69 -12.17 11.93
CA SER A 114 -4.07 -12.85 13.18
C SER A 114 -5.30 -13.74 13.01
N ALA A 115 -6.20 -13.38 12.09
CA ALA A 115 -7.36 -14.20 11.71
C ALA A 115 -7.02 -15.30 10.68
N GLY A 116 -5.75 -15.47 10.29
CA GLY A 116 -5.31 -16.50 9.35
C GLY A 116 -5.75 -16.26 7.91
N LEU A 117 -6.10 -15.02 7.53
CA LEU A 117 -6.52 -14.69 6.16
C LEU A 117 -5.34 -14.62 5.17
N GLY A 118 -4.12 -14.62 5.72
CA GLY A 118 -2.89 -14.61 4.96
C GLY A 118 -2.60 -15.94 4.28
N ARG A 119 -2.16 -15.87 3.02
CA ARG A 119 -1.65 -17.01 2.27
C ARG A 119 -0.16 -16.85 2.07
N VAL A 120 0.61 -17.94 2.13
CA VAL A 120 2.03 -17.92 1.74
C VAL A 120 2.11 -17.40 0.29
N ALA A 121 2.81 -16.28 0.10
CA ALA A 121 2.94 -15.67 -1.21
C ALA A 121 3.87 -16.55 -2.08
N ARG A 122 3.29 -17.31 -3.00
CA ARG A 122 4.03 -18.17 -3.94
C ARG A 122 4.28 -17.44 -5.24
N VAL A 123 5.45 -17.68 -5.84
CA VAL A 123 5.77 -17.27 -7.21
C VAL A 123 5.48 -18.44 -8.13
N GLY A 124 4.59 -18.23 -9.11
CA GLY A 124 4.26 -19.23 -10.12
C GLY A 124 3.64 -18.59 -11.34
N SER A 125 4.22 -18.88 -12.51
CA SER A 125 3.55 -18.68 -13.79
C SER A 125 2.58 -19.83 -13.99
N VAL A 126 1.29 -19.52 -14.21
CA VAL A 126 0.32 -20.55 -14.61
C VAL A 126 0.56 -20.84 -16.10
N ALA A 127 1.60 -21.60 -16.41
CA ALA A 127 1.66 -22.33 -17.66
C ALA A 127 0.81 -23.59 -17.47
N LEU A 128 -0.22 -23.74 -18.30
CA LEU A 128 -1.11 -24.91 -18.40
C LEU A 128 -0.69 -26.12 -17.56
N GLY A 129 -1.35 -26.30 -16.40
CA GLY A 129 -1.39 -27.58 -15.69
C GLY A 129 -0.14 -28.01 -14.91
N THR A 130 0.92 -27.20 -14.80
CA THR A 130 2.10 -27.57 -14.00
C THR A 130 2.44 -26.55 -12.92
N HIS A 131 2.15 -26.90 -11.66
CA HIS A 131 2.56 -26.15 -10.47
C HIS A 131 4.06 -26.37 -10.20
N ALA A 132 4.94 -25.75 -10.98
CA ALA A 132 6.35 -25.65 -10.59
C ALA A 132 6.52 -24.43 -9.65
N THR A 133 6.34 -24.64 -8.35
CA THR A 133 6.71 -23.63 -7.35
C THR A 133 8.23 -23.54 -7.29
N LYS A 134 8.81 -22.40 -7.66
CA LYS A 134 10.21 -22.14 -7.34
C LYS A 134 10.30 -21.90 -5.83
N GLU A 135 10.64 -22.94 -5.08
CA GLU A 135 10.97 -22.84 -3.66
C GLU A 135 12.11 -21.82 -3.47
N ASN A 136 12.14 -21.12 -2.34
CA ASN A 136 13.16 -20.11 -1.98
C ASN A 136 13.20 -18.80 -2.79
N VAL A 137 12.14 -18.45 -3.52
CA VAL A 137 12.05 -17.12 -4.18
C VAL A 137 11.52 -16.04 -3.24
N ARG A 138 10.59 -16.39 -2.36
CA ARG A 138 9.89 -15.42 -1.50
C ARG A 138 9.47 -16.06 -0.19
N ARG A 139 9.69 -15.33 0.91
CA ARG A 139 9.21 -15.68 2.25
C ARG A 139 8.38 -14.52 2.82
N SER A 140 7.09 -14.55 2.52
CA SER A 140 6.10 -13.55 2.99
C SER A 140 4.69 -14.13 2.94
N THR A 141 3.78 -13.48 3.66
CA THR A 141 2.34 -13.75 3.65
C THR A 141 1.62 -12.62 2.94
N LEU A 142 0.63 -12.94 2.09
CA LEU A 142 -0.18 -11.96 1.36
C LEU A 142 -1.67 -12.13 1.69
N VAL A 143 -2.35 -11.01 1.92
CA VAL A 143 -3.81 -10.92 2.08
C VAL A 143 -4.36 -10.04 0.96
N PRO A 144 -5.03 -10.61 -0.07
CA PRO A 144 -5.64 -9.81 -1.12
C PRO A 144 -6.77 -8.94 -0.56
N LEU A 145 -6.84 -7.68 -0.98
CA LEU A 145 -7.92 -6.78 -0.63
C LEU A 145 -8.89 -6.72 -1.80
N TYR A 146 -10.04 -7.40 -1.71
CA TYR A 146 -11.10 -7.31 -2.72
C TYR A 146 -12.24 -6.40 -2.23
N PRO A 147 -12.76 -5.46 -3.05
CA PRO A 147 -14.02 -4.75 -2.74
C PRO A 147 -15.21 -5.76 -2.72
N PRO A 148 -16.32 -5.51 -1.99
CA PRO A 148 -16.67 -6.25 -0.75
C PRO A 148 -17.63 -7.46 -0.90
N PRO A 149 -17.48 -8.57 -0.10
CA PRO A 149 -16.24 -9.06 0.55
C PRO A 149 -16.02 -10.60 0.50
N PRO A 150 -14.75 -11.05 0.75
CA PRO A 150 -14.54 -12.19 1.66
C PRO A 150 -13.85 -11.84 2.99
N THR A 151 -13.24 -10.67 3.16
CA THR A 151 -12.54 -10.31 4.42
C THR A 151 -13.37 -9.37 5.29
N SER A 152 -14.21 -9.93 6.16
CA SER A 152 -14.99 -9.21 7.18
C SER A 152 -14.18 -8.81 8.42
N VAL A 153 -12.99 -9.41 8.60
CA VAL A 153 -12.06 -9.07 9.67
C VAL A 153 -11.41 -7.72 9.38
N GLY A 154 -11.15 -6.92 10.41
CA GLY A 154 -10.47 -5.63 10.33
C GLY A 154 -11.40 -4.44 10.07
N CYS A 155 -10.86 -3.33 9.57
CA CYS A 155 -11.55 -2.07 9.34
C CYS A 155 -11.82 -1.84 7.84
N VAL A 156 -13.08 -2.00 7.44
CA VAL A 156 -13.53 -1.76 6.05
C VAL A 156 -13.30 -0.31 5.64
N GLU A 157 -13.60 0.66 6.51
CA GLU A 157 -13.43 2.09 6.22
C GLU A 157 -11.96 2.44 5.90
N THR A 158 -11.02 1.91 6.68
CA THR A 158 -9.58 2.09 6.44
C THR A 158 -9.18 1.59 5.04
N ARG A 159 -9.74 0.46 4.60
CA ARG A 159 -9.49 -0.09 3.26
C ARG A 159 -10.14 0.74 2.16
N MET A 160 -11.34 1.29 2.41
CA MET A 160 -12.00 2.19 1.47
C MET A 160 -11.17 3.45 1.23
N HIS A 161 -10.65 4.07 2.28
CA HIS A 161 -9.74 5.22 2.16
C HIS A 161 -8.44 4.86 1.40
N LEU A 162 -7.88 3.68 1.63
CA LEU A 162 -6.74 3.19 0.86
C LEU A 162 -7.07 3.06 -0.64
N TYR A 163 -8.23 2.50 -0.97
CA TYR A 163 -8.70 2.39 -2.35
C TYR A 163 -8.88 3.76 -3.01
N ASP A 164 -9.42 4.73 -2.28
CA ASP A 164 -9.58 6.09 -2.80
C ASP A 164 -8.23 6.78 -3.03
N ARG A 165 -7.24 6.56 -2.17
CA ARG A 165 -5.86 7.01 -2.39
C ARG A 165 -5.22 6.36 -3.62
N ALA A 166 -5.40 5.05 -3.80
CA ALA A 166 -4.88 4.34 -4.96
C ALA A 166 -5.54 4.80 -6.28
N ARG A 167 -6.85 5.09 -6.24
CA ARG A 167 -7.58 5.66 -7.38
C ARG A 167 -7.13 7.08 -7.70
N ALA A 168 -6.92 7.91 -6.69
CA ALA A 168 -6.38 9.26 -6.89
C ALA A 168 -4.98 9.22 -7.53
N LEU A 169 -4.10 8.30 -7.09
CA LEU A 169 -2.81 8.06 -7.74
C LEU A 169 -2.99 7.65 -9.22
N CYS A 170 -3.91 6.73 -9.50
CA CYS A 170 -4.24 6.32 -10.86
C CYS A 170 -4.72 7.51 -11.72
N ASP A 171 -5.60 8.34 -11.19
CA ASP A 171 -6.13 9.54 -11.87
C ASP A 171 -5.02 10.55 -12.18
N ILE A 172 -4.09 10.77 -11.25
CA ILE A 172 -2.91 11.64 -11.45
C ILE A 172 -2.00 11.09 -12.56
N LEU A 173 -1.71 9.79 -12.54
CA LEU A 173 -0.83 9.15 -13.53
C LEU A 173 -1.48 9.12 -14.93
N ASN A 174 -2.79 8.89 -15.02
CA ASN A 174 -3.53 8.99 -16.28
C ASN A 174 -3.49 10.41 -16.84
N LYS A 175 -3.67 11.43 -15.99
CA LYS A 175 -3.57 12.84 -16.41
C LYS A 175 -2.16 13.20 -16.91
N ALA A 176 -1.12 12.55 -16.37
CA ALA A 176 0.26 12.74 -16.80
C ALA A 176 0.58 12.11 -18.15
N ALA A 177 -0.30 11.27 -18.71
CA ALA A 177 -0.16 10.61 -20.01
C ALA A 177 1.20 9.88 -20.17
N LEU A 178 1.43 8.91 -19.30
CA LEU A 178 2.70 8.17 -19.23
C LEU A 178 3.09 7.56 -20.58
N SER A 179 4.32 7.84 -21.04
CA SER A 179 4.77 7.47 -22.39
C SER A 179 4.89 5.95 -22.58
N PHE A 180 5.15 5.22 -21.49
CA PHE A 180 5.30 3.77 -21.48
C PHE A 180 3.96 3.02 -21.25
N ALA A 181 2.88 3.73 -20.94
CA ALA A 181 1.58 3.09 -20.72
C ALA A 181 0.92 2.75 -22.07
N PRO A 182 0.58 1.48 -22.34
CA PRO A 182 0.03 1.07 -23.63
C PRO A 182 -1.43 1.54 -23.85
N ALA A 183 -2.12 1.87 -22.77
CA ALA A 183 -3.46 2.43 -22.72
C ALA A 183 -3.64 3.13 -21.37
N PRO A 184 -4.71 3.93 -21.17
CA PRO A 184 -5.04 4.48 -19.85
C PRO A 184 -5.11 3.39 -18.78
N LEU A 185 -4.65 3.73 -17.58
CA LEU A 185 -4.68 2.86 -16.41
C LEU A 185 -6.14 2.68 -15.95
N GLU A 186 -6.49 1.43 -15.70
CA GLU A 186 -7.82 0.99 -15.29
C GLU A 186 -8.10 1.33 -13.83
N ARG A 187 -8.76 2.47 -13.62
CA ARG A 187 -9.12 3.02 -12.31
C ARG A 187 -9.82 2.04 -11.36
N PHE A 188 -10.64 1.12 -11.90
CA PHE A 188 -11.42 0.15 -11.10
C PHE A 188 -10.86 -1.27 -11.13
N GLN A 189 -9.73 -1.48 -11.80
CA GLN A 189 -9.03 -2.76 -11.85
C GLN A 189 -7.71 -2.69 -11.07
N ILE A 190 -7.65 -1.89 -10.01
CA ILE A 190 -6.46 -1.85 -9.15
C ILE A 190 -6.41 -3.13 -8.31
N GLU A 191 -5.28 -3.83 -8.36
CA GLU A 191 -5.01 -4.93 -7.43
C GLU A 191 -4.36 -4.34 -6.17
N LEU A 192 -4.88 -4.69 -4.99
CA LEU A 192 -4.29 -4.32 -3.70
C LEU A 192 -4.16 -5.56 -2.81
N ALA A 193 -3.10 -5.62 -2.03
CA ALA A 193 -2.94 -6.62 -0.99
C ALA A 193 -2.10 -6.11 0.18
N TYR A 194 -2.39 -6.60 1.39
CA TYR A 194 -1.40 -6.54 2.47
C TYR A 194 -0.33 -7.58 2.24
N LEU A 195 0.90 -7.18 2.56
CA LEU A 195 2.06 -8.03 2.44
C LEU A 195 2.89 -7.93 3.71
N ALA A 196 3.08 -9.08 4.36
CA ALA A 196 3.78 -9.21 5.63
C ALA A 196 5.00 -10.13 5.46
N TYR A 197 6.15 -9.68 5.95
CA TYR A 197 7.39 -10.44 6.00
C TYR A 197 7.71 -10.70 7.47
N PRO A 198 7.77 -11.97 7.92
CA PRO A 198 8.26 -12.30 9.25
C PRO A 198 9.78 -12.04 9.35
N PRO A 199 10.37 -12.05 10.56
CA PRO A 199 11.83 -12.07 10.71
C PRO A 199 12.46 -13.22 9.87
N GLY A 200 13.49 -12.89 9.09
CA GLY A 200 14.10 -13.72 8.05
C GLY A 200 13.32 -13.73 6.71
N GLY A 201 12.31 -12.89 6.55
CA GLY A 201 11.51 -12.78 5.33
C GLY A 201 12.25 -12.01 4.24
N TYR A 202 12.03 -12.39 2.98
CA TYR A 202 12.71 -11.80 1.82
C TYR A 202 11.88 -12.00 0.54
N TYR A 203 12.25 -11.31 -0.53
CA TYR A 203 11.79 -11.60 -1.88
C TYR A 203 12.96 -11.37 -2.84
N ARG A 204 13.45 -12.43 -3.49
CA ARG A 204 14.56 -12.37 -4.45
C ARG A 204 14.25 -11.44 -5.63
N ARG A 205 15.31 -10.99 -6.30
CA ARG A 205 15.25 -10.15 -7.51
C ARG A 205 14.24 -10.65 -8.54
N HIS A 206 13.37 -9.73 -8.98
CA HIS A 206 12.36 -9.98 -9.99
C HIS A 206 11.87 -8.69 -10.65
N ILE A 207 11.07 -8.88 -11.70
CA ILE A 207 10.24 -7.87 -12.35
C ILE A 207 8.78 -8.24 -12.09
N ASP A 208 7.91 -7.24 -11.92
CA ASP A 208 6.51 -7.44 -11.49
C ASP A 208 5.56 -7.86 -12.62
N VAL A 209 6.01 -7.69 -13.85
CA VAL A 209 5.37 -8.21 -15.06
C VAL A 209 5.91 -9.60 -15.39
N PRO A 210 5.04 -10.60 -15.61
CA PRO A 210 5.49 -11.92 -16.04
C PRO A 210 6.12 -11.87 -17.43
N ALA A 211 7.21 -12.60 -17.63
CA ALA A 211 7.89 -12.68 -18.93
C ALA A 211 7.02 -13.33 -20.03
N SER A 212 6.05 -14.15 -19.65
CA SER A 212 5.14 -14.82 -20.58
C SER A 212 4.13 -13.85 -21.20
N ARG A 213 3.73 -14.10 -22.46
CA ARG A 213 2.68 -13.34 -23.18
C ARG A 213 2.93 -11.83 -23.24
N GLY A 214 4.19 -11.40 -23.21
CA GLY A 214 4.54 -9.97 -23.20
C GLY A 214 3.98 -9.22 -21.98
N GLY A 215 3.69 -9.93 -20.88
CA GLY A 215 3.10 -9.35 -19.68
C GLY A 215 1.57 -9.25 -19.67
N TRP A 216 0.90 -9.67 -20.73
CA TRP A 216 -0.55 -9.67 -20.84
C TRP A 216 -1.14 -10.94 -20.24
N LEU A 217 -2.05 -10.77 -19.29
CA LEU A 217 -2.75 -11.87 -18.63
C LEU A 217 -4.25 -11.83 -18.99
N PRO A 218 -4.83 -12.96 -19.42
CA PRO A 218 -6.26 -13.03 -19.71
C PRO A 218 -7.09 -12.81 -18.44
N ARG A 219 -8.20 -12.10 -18.59
CA ARG A 219 -9.23 -11.86 -17.59
C ARG A 219 -10.50 -12.57 -18.05
N GLY A 220 -11.06 -13.39 -17.15
CA GLY A 220 -12.28 -14.17 -17.41
C GLY A 220 -12.08 -15.63 -17.10
N ARG A 221 -13.18 -16.33 -16.82
CA ARG A 221 -13.20 -17.80 -16.76
C ARG A 221 -13.11 -18.35 -18.19
N SER A 222 -12.51 -19.52 -18.37
CA SER A 222 -12.47 -20.16 -19.69
C SER A 222 -13.90 -20.44 -20.20
N GLN A 223 -14.06 -20.68 -21.50
CA GLN A 223 -15.36 -21.08 -22.07
C GLN A 223 -15.88 -22.38 -21.42
N GLU A 224 -14.98 -23.25 -21.00
CA GLU A 224 -15.27 -24.50 -20.28
C GLU A 224 -15.81 -24.25 -18.86
N ASP A 225 -15.49 -23.11 -18.27
CA ASP A 225 -15.90 -22.68 -16.92
C ASP A 225 -17.10 -21.70 -16.93
N GLY A 226 -17.83 -21.61 -18.05
CA GLY A 226 -18.99 -20.72 -18.20
C GLY A 226 -18.65 -19.23 -18.12
N GLY A 227 -17.48 -18.82 -18.63
CA GLY A 227 -17.07 -17.40 -18.75
C GLY A 227 -17.71 -16.66 -19.93
N SER A 228 -17.82 -15.32 -19.84
CA SER A 228 -18.36 -14.50 -20.93
C SER A 228 -17.36 -14.32 -22.09
N PHE A 229 -17.90 -14.06 -23.29
CA PHE A 229 -17.23 -14.02 -24.60
C PHE A 229 -16.12 -12.97 -24.80
N GLN A 230 -15.76 -12.16 -23.79
CA GLN A 230 -14.70 -11.16 -23.92
C GLN A 230 -13.48 -11.54 -23.11
N GLN A 231 -12.52 -12.19 -23.78
CA GLN A 231 -11.14 -12.29 -23.28
C GLN A 231 -10.52 -10.89 -23.27
N THR A 232 -10.72 -10.18 -22.17
CA THR A 232 -9.98 -8.94 -21.92
C THR A 232 -8.63 -9.31 -21.36
N GLU A 233 -7.54 -8.75 -21.87
CA GLU A 233 -6.21 -8.98 -21.30
C GLU A 233 -5.78 -7.74 -20.51
N LEU A 234 -5.21 -7.97 -19.33
CA LEU A 234 -4.68 -6.91 -18.46
C LEU A 234 -3.18 -7.07 -18.31
N ARG A 235 -2.46 -5.95 -18.26
CA ARG A 235 -1.02 -5.90 -17.97
C ARG A 235 -0.75 -4.92 -16.84
N ARG A 236 0.12 -5.29 -15.91
CA ARG A 236 0.63 -4.38 -14.87
C ARG A 236 1.53 -3.35 -15.54
N VAL A 237 1.24 -2.07 -15.32
CA VAL A 237 1.98 -0.95 -15.91
C VAL A 237 2.76 -0.22 -14.83
N VAL A 238 2.12 0.11 -13.71
CA VAL A 238 2.76 0.73 -12.56
C VAL A 238 2.53 -0.14 -11.32
N SER A 239 3.61 -0.42 -10.61
CA SER A 239 3.62 -1.13 -9.34
C SER A 239 3.92 -0.12 -8.23
N PHE A 240 3.31 -0.33 -7.06
CA PHE A 240 3.59 0.52 -5.91
C PHE A 240 3.57 -0.23 -4.59
N LEU A 241 4.36 0.29 -3.65
CA LEU A 241 4.40 -0.15 -2.26
C LEU A 241 4.10 1.03 -1.35
N ILE A 242 3.23 0.83 -0.37
CA ILE A 242 3.01 1.80 0.72
C ILE A 242 3.48 1.13 2.02
N TYR A 243 4.54 1.65 2.62
CA TYR A 243 5.14 1.04 3.80
C TYR A 243 4.34 1.34 5.07
N LEU A 244 4.24 0.35 5.94
CA LEU A 244 3.46 0.42 7.18
C LEU A 244 4.32 0.15 8.43
N THR A 245 5.63 -0.04 8.27
CA THR A 245 6.53 -0.49 9.35
C THR A 245 7.03 0.70 10.16
N GLU A 246 6.42 0.96 11.32
CA GLU A 246 6.86 2.03 12.23
C GLU A 246 8.20 1.69 12.92
N GLY A 247 8.98 2.73 13.21
CA GLY A 247 10.22 2.61 13.98
C GLY A 247 11.28 1.73 13.32
N TRP A 248 11.37 1.75 11.99
CA TRP A 248 12.42 1.05 11.26
C TRP A 248 13.82 1.62 11.59
N THR A 249 14.83 0.74 11.60
CA THR A 249 16.25 1.09 11.78
C THR A 249 17.08 0.27 10.80
N GLU A 250 18.29 0.71 10.49
CA GLU A 250 19.16 -0.02 9.54
C GLU A 250 19.43 -1.48 9.97
N ALA A 251 19.55 -1.74 11.28
CA ALA A 251 19.74 -3.09 11.81
C ALA A 251 18.55 -4.03 11.53
N ALA A 252 17.36 -3.47 11.28
CA ALA A 252 16.17 -4.25 10.93
C ALA A 252 16.21 -4.81 9.51
N GLY A 253 17.02 -4.25 8.61
CA GLY A 253 17.06 -4.61 7.18
C GLY A 253 15.68 -4.54 6.51
N GLY A 254 15.47 -5.29 5.45
CA GLY A 254 14.18 -5.33 4.74
C GLY A 254 13.96 -4.17 3.76
N GLU A 255 15.01 -3.48 3.36
CA GLU A 255 14.98 -2.50 2.29
C GLU A 255 14.45 -3.10 0.99
N LEU A 256 13.80 -2.27 0.18
CA LEU A 256 13.59 -2.58 -1.22
C LEU A 256 14.84 -2.15 -1.98
N ARG A 257 15.60 -3.12 -2.49
CA ARG A 257 16.69 -2.84 -3.42
C ARG A 257 16.14 -2.67 -4.82
N VAL A 258 16.40 -1.51 -5.41
CA VAL A 258 16.07 -1.19 -6.80
C VAL A 258 17.36 -1.19 -7.60
N TYR A 259 17.45 -2.07 -8.59
CA TYR A 259 18.60 -2.13 -9.49
C TYR A 259 18.46 -1.05 -10.56
N THR A 260 19.51 -0.25 -10.73
CA THR A 260 19.54 0.84 -11.71
C THR A 260 20.48 0.44 -12.86
N PRO A 261 20.13 0.73 -14.12
CA PRO A 261 21.07 0.56 -15.22
C PRO A 261 22.40 1.25 -14.90
N SER A 262 23.52 0.57 -15.12
CA SER A 262 24.85 1.16 -14.96
C SER A 262 25.14 2.06 -16.17
N ASP A 263 25.47 3.34 -15.93
CA ASP A 263 25.82 4.32 -16.96
C ASP A 263 27.16 4.04 -17.69
N GLY A 264 27.72 2.83 -17.55
CA GLY A 264 29.07 2.48 -17.96
C GLY A 264 29.24 1.10 -18.60
N ALA A 265 28.18 0.51 -19.18
CA ALA A 265 28.30 -0.68 -20.01
C ALA A 265 28.95 -0.35 -21.37
N GLY A 266 30.20 0.12 -21.35
CA GLY A 266 30.96 0.58 -22.52
C GLY A 266 32.47 0.44 -22.42
N ASP A 267 33.02 0.07 -21.26
CA ASP A 267 34.48 -0.01 -21.10
C ASP A 267 34.88 -1.47 -21.04
N SER A 268 35.25 -1.99 -22.21
CA SER A 268 35.74 -3.35 -22.45
C SER A 268 37.13 -3.56 -21.85
N ASN A 269 37.24 -3.47 -20.52
CA ASN A 269 38.43 -3.83 -19.76
C ASN A 269 38.06 -4.72 -18.59
N GLY A 270 37.41 -5.86 -18.86
CA GLY A 270 37.48 -7.11 -18.09
C GLY A 270 37.23 -7.13 -16.57
N ASP A 271 36.99 -5.99 -15.92
CA ASP A 271 36.81 -5.86 -14.49
C ASP A 271 35.33 -5.82 -14.19
N SER A 272 34.91 -6.60 -13.19
CA SER A 272 33.51 -6.89 -12.89
C SER A 272 32.71 -5.58 -12.73
N ALA A 273 31.93 -5.21 -13.75
CA ALA A 273 31.06 -4.03 -13.70
C ALA A 273 30.17 -4.16 -12.46
N THR A 274 30.49 -3.37 -11.43
CA THR A 274 29.76 -3.41 -10.16
C THR A 274 28.34 -2.95 -10.44
N GLU A 275 27.37 -3.80 -10.17
CA GLU A 275 25.96 -3.50 -10.42
C GLU A 275 25.49 -2.33 -9.56
N SER A 276 24.87 -1.33 -10.22
CA SER A 276 24.34 -0.14 -9.55
C SER A 276 22.96 -0.42 -8.94
N TYR A 277 22.77 -0.02 -7.68
CA TYR A 277 21.48 -0.14 -7.01
C TYR A 277 21.23 1.01 -6.03
N VAL A 278 19.96 1.12 -5.62
CA VAL A 278 19.49 1.99 -4.53
C VAL A 278 18.66 1.16 -3.55
N ASP A 279 19.00 1.23 -2.26
CA ASP A 279 18.22 0.62 -1.19
C ASP A 279 17.24 1.63 -0.60
N VAL A 280 15.95 1.33 -0.71
CA VAL A 280 14.85 2.15 -0.18
C VAL A 280 14.39 1.59 1.17
N PRO A 281 14.53 2.35 2.27
CA PRO A 281 14.10 1.89 3.59
C PRO A 281 12.56 1.83 3.67
N PRO A 282 11.98 0.82 4.35
CA PRO A 282 10.53 0.63 4.45
C PRO A 282 9.89 1.55 5.50
N LEU A 283 10.11 2.85 5.40
CA LEU A 283 9.63 3.85 6.35
C LEU A 283 8.11 4.02 6.28
N ALA A 284 7.43 3.82 7.41
CA ALA A 284 5.97 3.94 7.50
C ALA A 284 5.44 5.24 6.86
N GLY A 285 4.38 5.09 6.06
CA GLY A 285 3.73 6.17 5.33
C GLY A 285 4.40 6.55 4.00
N SER A 286 5.58 6.02 3.69
CA SER A 286 6.22 6.27 2.39
C SER A 286 5.62 5.43 1.27
N LEU A 287 5.46 6.03 0.10
CA LEU A 287 5.09 5.39 -1.17
C LEU A 287 6.35 5.17 -2.02
N VAL A 288 6.50 3.99 -2.58
CA VAL A 288 7.42 3.73 -3.70
C VAL A 288 6.57 3.38 -4.89
N CYS A 289 6.84 4.00 -6.04
CA CYS A 289 6.10 3.81 -7.28
C CYS A 289 7.09 3.55 -8.40
N PHE A 290 6.88 2.51 -9.20
CA PHE A 290 7.82 2.11 -10.23
C PHE A 290 7.15 1.43 -11.42
N ARG A 291 7.84 1.47 -12.57
CA ARG A 291 7.45 0.77 -13.80
C ARG A 291 7.50 -0.73 -13.57
N SER A 292 6.38 -1.39 -13.82
CA SER A 292 6.22 -2.81 -13.51
C SER A 292 7.06 -3.70 -14.43
N ASP A 293 7.46 -3.20 -15.60
CA ASP A 293 8.02 -3.99 -16.69
C ASP A 293 9.54 -3.89 -16.84
N CYS A 294 10.19 -2.92 -16.20
CA CYS A 294 11.62 -2.70 -16.36
C CYS A 294 12.40 -2.50 -15.06
N VAL A 295 11.73 -2.34 -13.92
CA VAL A 295 12.42 -2.13 -12.64
C VAL A 295 12.68 -3.47 -11.96
N ASP A 296 13.91 -3.96 -12.10
CA ASP A 296 14.43 -5.07 -11.32
C ASP A 296 14.52 -4.66 -9.85
N HIS A 297 13.90 -5.44 -8.98
CA HIS A 297 13.91 -5.15 -7.56
C HIS A 297 13.84 -6.40 -6.69
N GLU A 298 14.31 -6.26 -5.45
CA GLU A 298 14.21 -7.32 -4.45
C GLU A 298 13.92 -6.73 -3.07
N VAL A 299 13.35 -7.54 -2.19
CA VAL A 299 13.20 -7.22 -0.76
C VAL A 299 14.30 -7.95 -0.02
N LEU A 300 15.23 -7.17 0.54
CA LEU A 300 16.32 -7.69 1.36
C LEU A 300 15.76 -8.42 2.60
N THR A 301 16.60 -9.25 3.20
CA THR A 301 16.18 -9.99 4.39
C THR A 301 15.88 -9.01 5.53
N THR A 302 14.69 -9.14 6.12
CA THR A 302 14.33 -8.35 7.31
C THR A 302 14.57 -9.16 8.58
N ASN A 303 15.06 -8.50 9.64
CA ASN A 303 15.27 -9.09 10.96
C ASN A 303 14.07 -8.86 11.91
N ARG A 304 12.99 -8.24 11.41
CA ARG A 304 11.77 -7.96 12.18
C ARG A 304 10.54 -8.17 11.33
N HIS A 305 9.37 -8.03 11.94
CA HIS A 305 8.14 -7.98 11.18
C HIS A 305 8.09 -6.71 10.30
N ARG A 306 7.89 -6.90 9.00
CA ARG A 306 7.81 -5.82 8.00
C ARG A 306 6.52 -5.93 7.22
N GLN A 307 5.77 -4.83 7.17
CA GLN A 307 4.48 -4.76 6.49
C GLN A 307 4.44 -3.64 5.46
N CYS A 308 3.73 -3.90 4.36
CA CYS A 308 3.37 -2.90 3.37
C CYS A 308 2.02 -3.25 2.71
N VAL A 309 1.39 -2.26 2.09
CA VAL A 309 0.45 -2.50 1.00
C VAL A 309 1.24 -2.64 -0.28
N VAL A 310 0.96 -3.67 -1.07
CA VAL A 310 1.41 -3.78 -2.46
C VAL A 310 0.22 -3.54 -3.38
N GLY A 311 0.45 -2.83 -4.48
CA GLY A 311 -0.57 -2.58 -5.47
C GLY A 311 -0.06 -2.52 -6.91
N TRP A 312 -0.95 -2.82 -7.84
CA TRP A 312 -0.68 -2.79 -9.28
C TRP A 312 -1.77 -2.02 -10.02
N LEU A 313 -1.36 -1.00 -10.75
CA LEU A 313 -2.17 -0.29 -11.74
C LEU A 313 -2.01 -0.98 -13.09
N ARG A 314 -3.14 -1.35 -13.71
CA ARG A 314 -3.18 -2.19 -14.90
C ARG A 314 -3.76 -1.42 -16.07
N ALA A 315 -3.36 -1.77 -17.29
CA ALA A 315 -3.99 -1.30 -18.52
C ALA A 315 -4.67 -2.48 -19.23
N MET A 316 -5.77 -2.21 -19.94
CA MET A 316 -6.41 -3.18 -20.84
C MET A 316 -5.70 -3.25 -22.18
N ARG A 317 -5.72 -4.43 -22.79
CA ARG A 317 -5.29 -4.60 -24.18
C ARG A 317 -6.40 -4.09 -25.08
N CYS A 318 -6.15 -2.98 -25.75
CA CYS A 318 -6.99 -2.53 -26.85
C CYS A 318 -6.78 -3.48 -28.04
N HIS A 319 -7.82 -4.20 -28.44
CA HIS A 319 -7.84 -4.91 -29.71
C HIS A 319 -8.43 -3.92 -30.72
N SER A 320 -7.60 -3.47 -31.67
CA SER A 320 -8.01 -2.66 -32.82
C SER A 320 -8.82 -3.48 -33.81
#